data_AF-A0A8T0H9I4-F1
#
_entry.id   AF-A0A8T0H9I4-F1
#
_cell.length_a   1.000
_cell.length_b   1.000
_cell.length_c   1.000
_cell.angle_alpha   90.00
_cell.angle_beta   90.00
_cell.angle_gamma   90.00
#
_symmetry.space_group_name_H-M   'P 1'
#
loop_
_entity.id
_entity.type
_entity.pdbx_description
1 polymer ?
#
loop_
_entity_poly.entity_id
_entity_poly.type
_entity_poly.pdbx_seq_one_letter_code
_entity_poly.pdbx_strand_id
1 'polypeptide(L)'
;MLTRSAKRLLGRTLPRYHNEAPLKPAHLSSILYLQRSNTPLNGDCSGLPKGISKKESFCGHRMHSTTGFRVAEPLQLGMTEMVPDLVPLPSDIRYDDLVITTSKRLQAKPRLDATTLKFGAVYTDHMLQVSWKDGLGWTAPSIDPLGPISLHPCAQVLHYAVECFEGMKVYKGKDGQLRLFRPEMNMDRLARSAARLTLPKFDKVELLECIKELVRVERDWVPDAEGFSVYIRPTMIGTHPFLGVGPTREAMLYVILSPVGPYFPSGLKPIKLYVETENVRAFSGGVGNYKIGGNYAPTILPQLRGSHLGCSQVRDLSITSLYHLVVALPESPFAARFPALSNAQH
;
A
#
# COMPACT_ATOMS: atom_id res chain seq x y z
N MET A 1 -39.32 46.97 8.94
CA MET A 1 -39.30 48.09 7.98
C MET A 1 -37.85 48.44 7.63
N LEU A 2 -37.60 49.26 6.60
CA LEU A 2 -36.28 49.56 5.98
C LEU A 2 -35.68 48.31 5.30
N THR A 3 -35.63 48.09 3.97
CA THR A 3 -35.66 48.88 2.71
C THR A 3 -34.37 49.58 2.28
N ARG A 4 -33.89 49.20 1.07
CA ARG A 4 -32.86 49.85 0.22
C ARG A 4 -31.42 49.81 0.81
N SER A 5 -30.39 49.30 0.13
CA SER A 5 -30.11 49.50 -1.30
C SER A 5 -29.27 48.39 -1.93
N ALA A 6 -29.86 47.61 -2.85
CA ALA A 6 -29.11 46.76 -3.79
C ALA A 6 -28.89 47.51 -5.11
N LYS A 7 -27.76 48.25 -5.23
CA LYS A 7 -27.19 48.75 -6.52
C LYS A 7 -25.85 49.48 -6.32
N ARG A 8 -24.74 48.75 -6.43
CA ARG A 8 -23.39 49.21 -6.87
C ARG A 8 -22.52 47.98 -7.13
N LEU A 9 -21.44 48.14 -7.90
CA LEU A 9 -20.47 47.08 -8.26
C LEU A 9 -20.95 45.94 -9.18
N LEU A 10 -21.92 46.21 -10.07
CA LEU A 10 -21.81 45.67 -11.44
C LEU A 10 -20.79 46.56 -12.17
N GLY A 11 -19.65 46.00 -12.57
CA GLY A 11 -18.60 46.77 -13.26
C GLY A 11 -17.15 46.40 -12.96
N ARG A 12 -16.80 45.10 -12.94
CA ARG A 12 -15.41 44.65 -13.14
C ARG A 12 -15.39 43.50 -14.14
N THR A 13 -14.60 43.65 -15.19
CA THR A 13 -14.40 42.66 -16.25
C THR A 13 -13.53 41.52 -15.76
N LEU A 14 -13.90 40.28 -16.08
CA LEU A 14 -13.04 39.12 -15.91
C LEU A 14 -11.92 39.15 -16.98
N PRO A 15 -10.67 38.80 -16.63
CA PRO A 15 -9.61 38.60 -17.62
C PRO A 15 -9.98 37.46 -18.57
N ARG A 16 -9.77 37.66 -19.88
CA ARG A 16 -9.77 36.55 -20.85
C ARG A 16 -8.46 35.78 -20.70
N TYR A 17 -8.53 34.49 -20.39
CA TYR A 17 -7.41 33.60 -20.68
C TYR A 17 -7.26 33.50 -22.20
N HIS A 18 -6.08 33.82 -22.72
CA HIS A 18 -5.72 33.61 -24.11
C HIS A 18 -5.28 32.17 -24.34
N ASN A 19 -5.53 31.64 -25.54
CA ASN A 19 -5.00 30.34 -25.96
C ASN A 19 -3.47 30.45 -26.15
N GLU A 20 -2.71 29.66 -25.40
CA GLU A 20 -1.34 29.31 -25.78
C GLU A 20 -1.32 27.97 -26.52
N ALA A 21 -0.44 27.84 -27.50
CA ALA A 21 -0.35 26.66 -28.36
C ALA A 21 0.36 25.49 -27.64
N PRO A 22 0.06 24.22 -27.97
CA PRO A 22 0.71 23.08 -27.34
C PRO A 22 2.21 23.05 -27.63
N LEU A 23 3.01 23.13 -26.56
CA LEU A 23 4.46 22.94 -26.61
C LEU A 23 4.78 21.53 -27.12
N LYS A 24 5.63 21.44 -28.15
CA LYS A 24 6.16 20.17 -28.64
C LYS A 24 7.11 19.56 -27.61
N PRO A 25 7.10 18.23 -27.38
CA PRO A 25 8.01 17.60 -26.43
C PRO A 25 9.47 17.72 -26.92
N ALA A 26 10.31 18.39 -26.14
CA ALA A 26 11.75 18.39 -26.35
C ALA A 26 12.36 17.09 -25.83
N HIS A 27 13.28 16.48 -26.59
CA HIS A 27 14.05 15.33 -26.12
C HIS A 27 15.03 15.78 -25.02
N LEU A 28 14.77 15.39 -23.78
CA LEU A 28 15.72 15.51 -22.66
C LEU A 28 16.17 14.12 -22.20
N SER A 29 17.29 13.66 -22.76
CA SER A 29 18.01 12.49 -22.30
C SER A 29 18.84 12.83 -21.06
N SER A 30 18.28 12.61 -19.87
CA SER A 30 18.97 12.81 -18.59
C SER A 30 19.29 11.47 -17.94
N ILE A 31 20.33 10.82 -18.43
CA ILE A 31 20.83 9.54 -17.89
C ILE A 31 21.67 9.82 -16.64
N LEU A 32 21.21 9.37 -15.47
CA LEU A 32 22.00 9.33 -14.24
C LEU A 32 22.55 7.92 -14.01
N TYR A 33 23.82 7.67 -14.40
CA TYR A 33 24.53 6.45 -14.01
C TYR A 33 25.23 6.64 -12.67
N LEU A 34 24.88 5.82 -11.68
CA LEU A 34 25.63 5.65 -10.44
C LEU A 34 26.26 4.25 -10.41
N GLN A 35 27.42 4.10 -11.03
CA GLN A 35 28.30 2.95 -10.82
C GLN A 35 29.54 3.39 -10.04
N ARG A 36 29.79 2.72 -8.90
CA ARG A 36 31.12 2.71 -8.28
C ARG A 36 31.98 1.71 -9.03
N SER A 37 33.12 2.17 -9.54
CA SER A 37 34.29 1.35 -9.86
C SER A 37 35.52 2.01 -9.24
N ASN A 38 36.56 1.23 -8.97
CA ASN A 38 37.60 1.59 -8.02
C ASN A 38 38.99 1.55 -8.68
N THR A 39 39.88 2.46 -8.26
CA THR A 39 41.34 2.45 -8.57
C THR A 39 41.71 2.80 -10.04
N PRO A 40 42.99 3.00 -10.41
CA PRO A 40 43.50 4.39 -10.51
C PRO A 40 44.37 4.69 -11.75
N LEU A 41 44.47 5.95 -12.18
CA LEU A 41 45.44 6.36 -13.21
C LEU A 41 46.16 7.68 -12.91
N ASN A 42 47.44 7.67 -13.29
CA ASN A 42 48.36 8.81 -13.25
C ASN A 42 47.96 9.88 -14.28
N GLY A 43 48.28 11.14 -14.00
CA GLY A 43 48.06 12.26 -14.93
C GLY A 43 48.86 13.49 -14.52
N ASP A 44 50.06 13.63 -15.08
CA ASP A 44 50.95 14.78 -14.89
C ASP A 44 50.28 16.09 -15.40
N CYS A 45 50.47 17.18 -14.65
CA CYS A 45 50.15 18.54 -15.08
C CYS A 45 51.11 19.52 -14.38
N SER A 46 51.89 20.23 -15.18
CA SER A 46 53.00 21.06 -14.71
C SER A 46 52.63 22.55 -14.56
N GLY A 47 53.33 23.24 -13.65
CA GLY A 47 53.50 24.70 -13.70
C GLY A 47 52.55 25.56 -12.85
N LEU A 48 52.88 25.72 -11.56
CA LEU A 48 52.62 26.95 -10.77
C LEU A 48 53.81 27.20 -9.81
N PRO A 49 54.07 28.45 -9.34
CA PRO A 49 55.42 28.84 -8.89
C PRO A 49 55.73 28.71 -7.39
N LYS A 50 56.94 28.21 -7.12
CA LYS A 50 57.88 28.54 -6.00
C LYS A 50 57.30 28.83 -4.60
N GLY A 51 57.46 27.85 -3.69
CA GLY A 51 57.54 28.02 -2.23
C GLY A 51 58.38 26.89 -1.60
N ILE A 52 59.36 27.20 -0.73
CA ILE A 52 60.41 26.26 -0.31
C ILE A 52 60.36 25.94 1.19
N SER A 53 60.33 24.66 1.59
CA SER A 53 61.07 24.13 2.77
C SER A 53 61.06 22.59 2.88
N LYS A 54 62.27 21.97 2.93
CA LYS A 54 62.82 20.98 3.89
C LYS A 54 61.85 20.20 4.84
N LYS A 55 62.06 18.94 5.28
CA LYS A 55 63.20 17.96 5.40
C LYS A 55 62.60 16.59 5.88
N GLU A 56 63.20 15.38 5.92
CA GLU A 56 64.42 14.77 5.33
C GLU A 56 64.48 13.21 5.48
N SER A 57 64.85 12.47 4.42
CA SER A 57 65.60 11.17 4.41
C SER A 57 65.02 9.86 5.01
N PHE A 58 65.72 8.75 4.70
CA PHE A 58 65.32 7.35 4.91
C PHE A 58 66.57 6.48 5.24
N CYS A 59 66.53 5.61 6.26
CA CYS A 59 67.56 4.58 6.60
C CYS A 59 67.07 3.64 7.73
N GLY A 60 67.71 2.52 8.11
CA GLY A 60 68.90 1.87 7.55
C GLY A 60 69.44 0.66 8.35
N HIS A 61 69.06 -0.57 7.96
CA HIS A 61 69.77 -1.87 8.10
C HIS A 61 70.67 -2.23 9.32
N ARG A 62 70.31 -3.35 10.02
CA ARG A 62 71.14 -4.51 10.50
C ARG A 62 72.47 -4.25 11.26
N MET A 63 72.78 -4.88 12.42
CA MET A 63 72.92 -6.35 12.67
C MET A 63 73.03 -6.73 14.19
N HIS A 64 72.71 -8.00 14.49
CA HIS A 64 73.26 -8.92 15.52
C HIS A 64 73.14 -8.73 17.08
N SER A 65 72.61 -9.82 17.68
CA SER A 65 73.14 -10.58 18.84
C SER A 65 72.91 -10.11 20.29
N THR A 66 72.01 -10.81 20.99
CA THR A 66 72.37 -11.52 22.24
C THR A 66 71.45 -12.74 22.49
N THR A 67 71.75 -13.54 23.51
CA THR A 67 71.23 -14.90 23.75
C THR A 67 69.97 -14.99 24.62
N GLY A 68 69.22 -16.09 24.45
CA GLY A 68 68.46 -16.72 25.54
C GLY A 68 66.96 -16.47 25.57
N PHE A 69 66.17 -17.40 25.04
CA PHE A 69 64.75 -17.53 25.36
C PHE A 69 64.42 -18.96 25.79
N ARG A 70 63.65 -19.08 26.88
CA ARG A 70 63.06 -20.34 27.32
C ARG A 70 61.84 -20.65 26.46
N VAL A 71 61.56 -21.93 26.21
CA VAL A 71 60.24 -22.35 25.74
C VAL A 71 59.25 -22.08 26.88
N ALA A 72 58.25 -21.23 26.62
CA ALA A 72 57.10 -21.08 27.51
C ALA A 72 55.98 -22.01 27.02
N GLU A 73 55.31 -22.67 27.94
CA GLU A 73 54.13 -23.48 27.63
C GLU A 73 52.98 -22.59 27.13
N PRO A 74 52.08 -23.10 26.27
CA PRO A 74 50.94 -22.33 25.82
C PRO A 74 50.00 -22.04 26.99
N LEU A 75 49.87 -20.77 27.35
CA LEU A 75 48.81 -20.31 28.25
C LEU A 75 47.45 -20.65 27.63
N GLN A 76 46.78 -21.65 28.18
CA GLN A 76 45.45 -22.09 27.78
C GLN A 76 44.42 -21.02 28.16
N LEU A 77 44.34 -19.96 27.36
CA LEU A 77 43.46 -18.82 27.64
C LEU A 77 42.00 -19.27 27.51
N GLY A 78 41.34 -19.45 28.66
CA GLY A 78 39.96 -19.91 28.75
C GLY A 78 38.99 -18.87 28.22
N MET A 79 38.87 -18.77 26.89
CA MET A 79 37.79 -18.04 26.24
C MET A 79 36.48 -18.78 26.48
N THR A 80 35.84 -18.49 27.62
CA THR A 80 34.40 -18.68 27.74
C THR A 80 33.74 -17.78 26.70
N GLU A 81 33.34 -18.38 25.58
CA GLU A 81 32.56 -17.68 24.57
C GLU A 81 31.28 -17.16 25.23
N MET A 82 31.19 -15.84 25.39
CA MET A 82 29.91 -15.20 25.66
C MET A 82 29.08 -15.38 24.40
N VAL A 83 28.29 -16.46 24.36
CA VAL A 83 27.19 -16.61 23.42
C VAL A 83 26.38 -15.31 23.53
N PRO A 84 26.29 -14.49 22.48
CA PRO A 84 25.47 -13.29 22.54
C PRO A 84 24.05 -13.73 22.85
N ASP A 85 23.39 -13.10 23.83
CA ASP A 85 21.98 -13.34 24.11
C ASP A 85 21.22 -13.35 22.79
N LEU A 86 20.50 -14.44 22.52
CA LEU A 86 19.80 -14.65 21.27
C LEU A 86 18.75 -13.55 21.13
N VAL A 87 19.11 -12.46 20.44
CA VAL A 87 18.22 -11.38 20.05
C VAL A 87 17.01 -12.06 19.40
N PRO A 88 15.81 -12.00 20.02
CA PRO A 88 14.68 -12.77 19.53
C PRO A 88 14.45 -12.43 18.07
N LEU A 89 14.35 -13.46 17.22
CA LEU A 89 13.99 -13.24 15.83
C LEU A 89 12.70 -12.42 15.80
N PRO A 90 12.64 -11.29 15.05
CA PRO A 90 11.49 -10.41 15.09
C PRO A 90 10.20 -11.20 14.90
N SER A 91 9.31 -11.15 15.89
CA SER A 91 8.11 -11.99 15.93
C SER A 91 7.28 -11.81 14.68
N ASP A 92 6.82 -12.92 14.10
CA ASP A 92 5.75 -12.88 13.09
C ASP A 92 4.38 -12.86 13.78
N ILE A 93 3.32 -12.54 13.05
CA ILE A 93 1.94 -12.71 13.53
C ILE A 93 1.73 -14.19 13.83
N ARG A 94 1.27 -14.53 15.04
CA ARG A 94 0.84 -15.89 15.42
C ARG A 94 -0.61 -15.86 15.86
N TYR A 95 -1.41 -16.80 15.38
CA TYR A 95 -2.79 -17.01 15.81
C TYR A 95 -2.87 -17.51 17.26
N ASP A 96 -1.88 -18.29 17.71
CA ASP A 96 -1.81 -18.80 19.08
C ASP A 96 -1.72 -17.67 20.14
N ASP A 97 -1.19 -16.50 19.76
CA ASP A 97 -1.04 -15.32 20.62
C ASP A 97 -2.26 -14.36 20.55
N LEU A 98 -3.35 -14.75 19.88
CA LEU A 98 -4.50 -13.88 19.62
C LEU A 98 -5.32 -13.55 20.88
N VAL A 99 -5.33 -12.28 21.26
CA VAL A 99 -6.16 -11.76 22.36
C VAL A 99 -7.53 -11.31 21.83
N ILE A 100 -8.62 -11.60 22.55
CA ILE A 100 -9.98 -11.21 22.16
C ILE A 100 -10.67 -10.42 23.29
N THR A 101 -10.91 -9.13 23.07
CA THR A 101 -11.68 -8.24 23.93
C THR A 101 -13.10 -8.08 23.39
N THR A 102 -14.09 -8.69 24.04
CA THR A 102 -15.49 -8.57 23.60
C THR A 102 -16.11 -7.21 23.98
N SER A 103 -16.91 -6.64 23.07
CA SER A 103 -17.60 -5.38 23.31
C SER A 103 -18.70 -5.52 24.37
N LYS A 104 -18.67 -4.62 25.35
CA LYS A 104 -19.72 -4.49 26.39
C LYS A 104 -21.03 -3.91 25.83
N ARG A 105 -21.05 -3.44 24.57
CA ARG A 105 -22.22 -2.87 23.91
C ARG A 105 -22.18 -3.17 22.42
N LEU A 106 -22.99 -4.13 21.99
CA LEU A 106 -23.21 -4.44 20.58
C LEU A 106 -24.10 -3.36 19.93
N GLN A 107 -23.89 -3.09 18.64
CA GLN A 107 -24.70 -2.16 17.87
C GLN A 107 -26.03 -2.80 17.44
N ALA A 108 -27.04 -1.96 17.19
CA ALA A 108 -28.27 -2.40 16.55
C ALA A 108 -28.00 -2.72 15.07
N LYS A 109 -28.05 -4.00 14.71
CA LYS A 109 -27.80 -4.47 13.34
C LYS A 109 -28.80 -3.83 12.37
N PRO A 110 -28.36 -3.37 11.18
CA PRO A 110 -29.25 -2.77 10.18
C PRO A 110 -30.26 -3.80 9.67
N ARG A 111 -31.37 -3.32 9.10
CA ARG A 111 -32.27 -4.18 8.33
C ARG A 111 -31.54 -4.76 7.13
N LEU A 112 -31.85 -6.02 6.78
CA LEU A 112 -31.29 -6.70 5.62
C LEU A 112 -32.05 -6.31 4.34
N ASP A 113 -32.00 -5.02 4.00
CA ASP A 113 -32.58 -4.49 2.76
C ASP A 113 -31.53 -3.72 1.94
N ALA A 114 -31.73 -3.65 0.63
CA ALA A 114 -30.76 -3.06 -0.30
C ALA A 114 -30.77 -1.52 -0.32
N THR A 115 -31.68 -0.86 0.40
CA THR A 115 -31.71 0.61 0.52
C THR A 115 -30.91 1.10 1.73
N THR A 116 -30.84 0.29 2.79
CA THR A 116 -30.06 0.57 4.00
C THR A 116 -28.62 0.06 3.90
N LEU A 117 -28.37 -1.16 3.39
CA LEU A 117 -27.04 -1.76 3.29
C LEU A 117 -26.18 -1.24 2.11
N LYS A 118 -25.83 0.04 2.17
CA LYS A 118 -24.85 0.67 1.28
C LYS A 118 -23.43 0.15 1.57
N PHE A 119 -22.69 -0.18 0.51
CA PHE A 119 -21.33 -0.72 0.59
C PHE A 119 -20.41 0.17 1.45
N GLY A 120 -19.85 -0.37 2.52
CA GLY A 120 -18.88 0.32 3.38
C GLY A 120 -19.46 1.44 4.26
N ALA A 121 -20.77 1.53 4.43
CA ALA A 121 -21.44 2.55 5.24
C ALA A 121 -21.84 2.08 6.66
N VAL A 122 -21.77 0.77 6.92
CA VAL A 122 -22.03 0.12 8.22
C VAL A 122 -20.86 -0.83 8.50
N TYR A 123 -20.46 -0.97 9.76
CA TYR A 123 -19.40 -1.86 10.22
C TYR A 123 -19.91 -2.75 11.36
N THR A 124 -19.15 -3.80 11.70
CA THR A 124 -19.47 -4.72 12.81
C THR A 124 -19.00 -4.16 14.16
N ASP A 125 -19.06 -4.96 15.24
CA ASP A 125 -18.79 -4.51 16.61
C ASP A 125 -17.30 -4.50 17.00
N HIS A 126 -16.47 -5.27 16.29
CA HIS A 126 -15.05 -5.48 16.56
C HIS A 126 -14.19 -5.34 15.29
N MET A 127 -12.88 -5.19 15.50
CA MET A 127 -11.84 -5.20 14.47
C MET A 127 -10.63 -6.01 14.94
N LEU A 128 -9.95 -6.68 14.01
CA LEU A 128 -8.62 -7.24 14.26
C LEU A 128 -7.58 -6.14 14.07
N GLN A 129 -6.59 -6.06 14.96
CA GLN A 129 -5.43 -5.18 14.84
C GLN A 129 -4.15 -5.85 15.35
N VAL A 130 -3.03 -5.52 14.72
CA VAL A 130 -1.68 -5.95 15.11
C VAL A 130 -0.65 -4.91 14.66
N SER A 131 0.27 -4.56 15.56
CA SER A 131 1.32 -3.55 15.29
C SER A 131 2.64 -4.21 14.93
N TRP A 132 3.48 -3.52 14.18
CA TRP A 132 4.85 -3.94 13.87
C TRP A 132 5.84 -2.82 14.15
N LYS A 133 7.01 -3.18 14.67
CA LYS A 133 8.14 -2.26 14.85
C LYS A 133 9.45 -2.91 14.44
N ASP A 134 10.25 -2.16 13.69
CA ASP A 134 11.57 -2.58 13.23
C ASP A 134 12.49 -2.94 14.40
N GLY A 135 13.23 -4.03 14.25
CA GLY A 135 14.04 -4.63 15.32
C GLY A 135 13.27 -5.39 16.41
N LEU A 136 11.94 -5.28 16.49
CA LEU A 136 11.10 -6.00 17.47
C LEU A 136 10.20 -7.06 16.81
N GLY A 137 9.66 -6.77 15.63
CA GLY A 137 8.68 -7.63 14.95
C GLY A 137 7.24 -7.18 15.17
N TRP A 138 6.31 -8.12 14.97
CA TRP A 138 4.88 -7.95 15.21
C TRP A 138 4.54 -8.15 16.69
N THR A 139 3.56 -7.39 17.19
CA THR A 139 2.94 -7.66 18.49
C THR A 139 2.07 -8.92 18.41
N ALA A 140 1.64 -9.42 19.57
CA ALA A 140 0.46 -10.28 19.61
C ALA A 140 -0.71 -9.61 18.84
N PRO A 141 -1.48 -10.37 18.02
CA PRO A 141 -2.67 -9.84 17.38
C PRO A 141 -3.82 -9.72 18.38
N SER A 142 -4.77 -8.83 18.09
CA SER A 142 -5.87 -8.50 19.00
C SER A 142 -7.18 -8.25 18.25
N ILE A 143 -8.27 -8.86 18.70
CA ILE A 143 -9.64 -8.53 18.28
C ILE A 143 -10.26 -7.67 19.38
N ASP A 144 -10.46 -6.39 19.10
CA ASP A 144 -10.98 -5.40 20.03
C ASP A 144 -12.25 -4.73 19.49
N PRO A 145 -13.08 -4.07 20.32
CA PRO A 145 -14.24 -3.32 19.84
C PRO A 145 -13.84 -2.24 18.83
N LEU A 146 -14.62 -2.08 17.77
CA LEU A 146 -14.34 -1.17 16.66
C LEU A 146 -14.15 0.27 17.15
N GLY A 147 -12.97 0.85 16.89
CA GLY A 147 -12.57 2.15 17.43
C GLY A 147 -11.73 3.00 16.47
N PRO A 148 -11.46 4.28 16.84
CA PRO A 148 -10.62 5.16 16.06
C PRO A 148 -9.14 4.77 16.19
N ILE A 149 -8.42 4.74 15.06
CA ILE A 149 -6.97 4.52 15.03
C ILE A 149 -6.25 5.83 15.38
N SER A 150 -5.50 5.84 16.47
CA SER A 150 -4.68 7.00 16.87
C SER A 150 -3.34 6.99 16.15
N LEU A 151 -3.13 7.90 15.19
CA LEU A 151 -1.88 8.05 14.45
C LEU A 151 -1.14 9.35 14.82
N HIS A 152 0.19 9.29 14.81
CA HIS A 152 1.01 10.50 14.87
C HIS A 152 0.83 11.33 13.58
N PRO A 153 0.75 12.68 13.62
CA PRO A 153 0.53 13.49 12.42
C PRO A 153 1.55 13.30 11.29
N CYS A 154 2.78 12.89 11.61
CA CYS A 154 3.83 12.58 10.63
C CYS A 154 3.86 11.11 10.16
N ALA A 155 2.84 10.30 10.45
CA ALA A 155 2.77 8.91 10.02
C ALA A 155 2.80 8.80 8.48
N GLN A 156 3.71 7.99 7.92
CA GLN A 156 3.98 7.94 6.48
C GLN A 156 2.76 7.66 5.59
N VAL A 157 1.76 6.92 6.08
CA VAL A 157 0.47 6.74 5.39
C VAL A 157 -0.22 8.07 5.03
N LEU A 158 -0.18 9.06 5.93
CA LEU A 158 -0.87 10.36 5.78
C LEU A 158 -0.22 11.29 4.75
N HIS A 159 1.06 11.05 4.41
CA HIS A 159 1.87 11.94 3.55
C HIS A 159 2.24 11.32 2.21
N TYR A 160 2.52 10.01 2.20
CA TYR A 160 3.10 9.31 1.04
C TYR A 160 2.30 8.08 0.61
N ALA A 161 1.08 7.89 1.13
CA ALA A 161 0.19 6.76 0.84
C ALA A 161 0.89 5.39 0.96
N VAL A 162 1.69 5.22 2.02
CA VAL A 162 2.32 3.95 2.41
C VAL A 162 1.24 3.03 3.01
N GLU A 163 0.31 2.61 2.16
CA GLU A 163 -0.85 1.79 2.52
C GLU A 163 -1.25 0.82 1.40
N CYS A 164 -1.55 -0.42 1.78
CA CYS A 164 -2.20 -1.40 0.92
C CYS A 164 -3.37 -2.06 1.63
N PHE A 165 -4.33 -2.56 0.87
CA PHE A 165 -5.56 -3.12 1.41
C PHE A 165 -6.08 -4.29 0.59
N GLU A 166 -7.01 -5.03 1.15
CA GLU A 166 -7.68 -6.14 0.49
C GLU A 166 -9.21 -6.03 0.45
N GLY A 167 -9.81 -6.96 -0.29
CA GLY A 167 -11.25 -7.06 -0.45
C GLY A 167 -11.70 -8.48 -0.76
N MET A 168 -12.18 -9.16 0.26
CA MET A 168 -12.82 -10.46 0.15
C MET A 168 -14.15 -10.47 0.91
N LYS A 169 -14.88 -11.59 0.88
CA LYS A 169 -16.21 -11.71 1.50
C LYS A 169 -16.37 -13.03 2.24
N VAL A 170 -17.14 -12.99 3.32
CA VAL A 170 -17.77 -14.16 3.92
C VAL A 170 -19.25 -14.19 3.55
N TYR A 171 -19.74 -15.40 3.27
CA TYR A 171 -21.13 -15.71 2.95
C TYR A 171 -21.66 -16.77 3.94
N LYS A 172 -22.95 -16.72 4.26
CA LYS A 172 -23.65 -17.78 5.00
C LYS A 172 -24.30 -18.73 3.99
N GLY A 173 -24.01 -20.02 4.08
CA GLY A 173 -24.63 -21.03 3.22
C GLY A 173 -26.07 -21.37 3.63
N LYS A 174 -26.80 -22.08 2.77
CA LYS A 174 -28.15 -22.61 3.06
C LYS A 174 -28.14 -23.68 4.18
N ASP A 175 -26.97 -24.19 4.53
CA ASP A 175 -26.65 -25.05 5.67
C ASP A 175 -26.21 -24.27 6.93
N GLY A 176 -26.33 -22.94 6.93
CA GLY A 176 -25.90 -22.04 8.00
C GLY A 176 -24.38 -21.82 8.10
N GLN A 177 -23.57 -22.58 7.36
CA GLN A 177 -22.11 -22.55 7.48
C GLN A 177 -21.48 -21.35 6.79
N LEU A 178 -20.56 -20.67 7.49
CA LEU A 178 -19.82 -19.52 6.98
C LEU A 178 -18.72 -19.95 6.00
N ARG A 179 -18.60 -19.25 4.87
CA ARG A 179 -17.62 -19.58 3.81
C ARG A 179 -16.90 -18.35 3.28
N LEU A 180 -15.58 -18.45 3.17
CA LEU A 180 -14.71 -17.51 2.46
C LEU A 180 -14.46 -18.01 1.03
N PHE A 181 -14.35 -17.11 0.06
CA PHE A 181 -14.01 -17.48 -1.33
C PHE A 181 -12.53 -17.22 -1.63
N ARG A 182 -11.73 -18.29 -1.72
CA ARG A 182 -10.29 -18.29 -2.06
C ARG A 182 -9.47 -17.23 -1.27
N PRO A 183 -9.62 -17.12 0.06
CA PRO A 183 -9.00 -16.05 0.84
C PRO A 183 -7.46 -16.06 0.76
N GLU A 184 -6.84 -17.22 0.49
CA GLU A 184 -5.40 -17.42 0.32
C GLU A 184 -4.84 -16.52 -0.79
N MET A 185 -5.55 -16.42 -1.93
CA MET A 185 -5.17 -15.54 -3.05
C MET A 185 -5.20 -14.05 -2.67
N ASN A 186 -6.01 -13.68 -1.69
CA ASN A 186 -6.09 -12.31 -1.19
C ASN A 186 -4.91 -12.05 -0.24
N MET A 187 -4.50 -13.04 0.58
CA MET A 187 -3.25 -12.95 1.36
C MET A 187 -2.02 -12.86 0.46
N ASP A 188 -1.96 -13.65 -0.63
CA ASP A 188 -0.89 -13.55 -1.65
C ASP A 188 -0.83 -12.19 -2.35
N ARG A 189 -1.98 -11.52 -2.53
CA ARG A 189 -2.05 -10.19 -3.15
C ARG A 189 -1.78 -9.06 -2.14
N LEU A 190 -2.17 -9.23 -0.88
CA LEU A 190 -1.79 -8.34 0.23
C LEU A 190 -0.28 -8.37 0.44
N ALA A 191 0.33 -9.55 0.61
CA ALA A 191 1.76 -9.72 0.85
C ALA A 191 2.62 -9.12 -0.28
N ARG A 192 2.23 -9.32 -1.55
CA ARG A 192 2.89 -8.67 -2.70
C ARG A 192 2.72 -7.16 -2.72
N SER A 193 1.57 -6.63 -2.27
CA SER A 193 1.33 -5.19 -2.20
C SER A 193 2.09 -4.52 -1.05
N ALA A 194 2.17 -5.18 0.10
CA ALA A 194 3.01 -4.76 1.23
C ALA A 194 4.50 -4.75 0.84
N ALA A 195 5.00 -5.83 0.23
CA ALA A 195 6.39 -5.92 -0.23
C ALA A 195 6.76 -4.81 -1.24
N ARG A 196 5.86 -4.43 -2.15
CA ARG A 196 6.07 -3.32 -3.09
C ARG A 196 6.15 -1.94 -2.42
N LEU A 197 5.57 -1.79 -1.23
CA LEU A 197 5.62 -0.57 -0.40
C LEU A 197 6.77 -0.57 0.63
N THR A 198 7.60 -1.62 0.69
CA THR A 198 8.56 -1.86 1.79
C THR A 198 7.90 -1.92 3.18
N LEU A 199 6.61 -2.27 3.23
CA LEU A 199 5.91 -2.64 4.46
C LEU A 199 6.39 -4.03 4.95
N PRO A 200 6.28 -4.34 6.26
CA PRO A 200 6.74 -5.61 6.81
C PRO A 200 6.08 -6.84 6.18
N LYS A 201 6.86 -7.93 6.14
CA LYS A 201 6.35 -9.28 5.84
C LYS A 201 5.58 -9.82 7.04
N PHE A 202 4.69 -10.77 6.77
CA PHE A 202 3.87 -11.47 7.75
C PHE A 202 3.56 -12.88 7.25
N ASP A 203 3.27 -13.82 8.15
CA ASP A 203 2.76 -15.12 7.76
C ASP A 203 1.29 -15.03 7.30
N LYS A 204 1.05 -15.57 6.10
CA LYS A 204 -0.25 -15.49 5.40
C LYS A 204 -1.30 -16.44 5.97
N VAL A 205 -0.89 -17.51 6.64
CA VAL A 205 -1.76 -18.53 7.25
C VAL A 205 -2.19 -18.06 8.62
N GLU A 206 -1.24 -17.59 9.44
CA GLU A 206 -1.49 -17.04 10.77
C GLU A 206 -2.44 -15.84 10.73
N LEU A 207 -2.19 -14.89 9.83
CA LEU A 207 -3.12 -13.78 9.59
C LEU A 207 -4.51 -14.27 9.12
N LEU A 208 -4.56 -15.32 8.30
CA LEU A 208 -5.82 -15.85 7.80
C LEU A 208 -6.64 -16.55 8.89
N GLU A 209 -6.02 -17.24 9.85
CA GLU A 209 -6.73 -17.75 11.03
C GLU A 209 -7.21 -16.62 11.96
N CYS A 210 -6.41 -15.57 12.17
CA CYS A 210 -6.87 -14.38 12.89
C CYS A 210 -8.09 -13.71 12.20
N ILE A 211 -8.11 -13.65 10.87
CA ILE A 211 -9.26 -13.15 10.09
C ILE A 211 -10.46 -14.09 10.21
N LYS A 212 -10.26 -15.41 10.20
CA LYS A 212 -11.32 -16.39 10.41
C LYS A 212 -11.91 -16.26 11.81
N GLU A 213 -11.11 -15.98 12.83
CA GLU A 213 -11.60 -15.77 14.20
C GLU A 213 -12.40 -14.47 14.35
N LEU A 214 -11.96 -13.36 13.75
CA LEU A 214 -12.78 -12.15 13.66
C LEU A 214 -14.16 -12.44 13.00
N VAL A 215 -14.19 -13.30 11.97
CA VAL A 215 -15.43 -13.75 11.32
C VAL A 215 -16.24 -14.74 12.18
N ARG A 216 -15.63 -15.50 13.10
CA ARG A 216 -16.32 -16.35 14.09
C ARG A 216 -16.92 -15.52 15.22
N VAL A 217 -16.23 -14.48 15.70
CA VAL A 217 -16.76 -13.48 16.65
C VAL A 217 -17.94 -12.74 16.01
N GLU A 218 -17.82 -12.32 14.75
CA GLU A 218 -18.83 -11.55 14.02
C GLU A 218 -19.85 -12.40 13.22
N ARG A 219 -19.96 -13.70 13.56
CA ARG A 219 -20.82 -14.69 12.88
C ARG A 219 -22.29 -14.27 12.69
N ASP A 220 -22.80 -13.48 13.62
CA ASP A 220 -24.20 -13.06 13.67
C ASP A 220 -24.42 -11.70 12.98
N TRP A 221 -23.38 -11.10 12.41
CA TRP A 221 -23.48 -9.99 11.44
C TRP A 221 -23.53 -10.48 9.99
N VAL A 222 -23.13 -11.73 9.71
CA VAL A 222 -23.19 -12.30 8.35
C VAL A 222 -24.66 -12.57 7.98
N PRO A 223 -25.22 -11.91 6.95
CA PRO A 223 -26.61 -12.13 6.54
C PRO A 223 -26.84 -13.56 6.03
N ASP A 224 -28.06 -14.05 6.19
CA ASP A 224 -28.60 -15.30 5.65
C ASP A 224 -29.36 -15.11 4.32
N ALA A 225 -29.68 -13.86 3.95
CA ALA A 225 -30.36 -13.50 2.71
C ALA A 225 -29.49 -13.66 1.44
N GLU A 226 -30.09 -14.17 0.36
CA GLU A 226 -29.39 -14.41 -0.91
C GLU A 226 -28.89 -13.10 -1.56
N GLY A 227 -27.65 -13.10 -2.05
CA GLY A 227 -26.98 -11.91 -2.61
C GLY A 227 -26.35 -10.96 -1.57
N PHE A 228 -26.61 -11.15 -0.27
CA PHE A 228 -25.96 -10.43 0.81
C PHE A 228 -24.68 -11.15 1.28
N SER A 229 -23.81 -10.42 1.98
CA SER A 229 -22.51 -10.91 2.46
C SER A 229 -21.92 -9.96 3.50
N VAL A 230 -20.90 -10.39 4.24
CA VAL A 230 -20.01 -9.45 4.94
C VAL A 230 -18.72 -9.31 4.15
N TYR A 231 -18.37 -8.07 3.80
CA TYR A 231 -17.13 -7.69 3.15
C TYR A 231 -16.04 -7.50 4.21
N ILE A 232 -14.87 -8.10 3.93
CA ILE A 232 -13.70 -8.13 4.80
C ILE A 232 -12.65 -7.20 4.21
N ARG A 233 -12.18 -6.22 5.00
CA ARG A 233 -11.20 -5.21 4.61
C ARG A 233 -9.93 -5.34 5.47
N PRO A 234 -8.99 -6.23 5.13
CA PRO A 234 -7.63 -6.15 5.64
C PRO A 234 -6.96 -4.91 5.07
N THR A 235 -6.19 -4.19 5.89
CA THR A 235 -5.47 -2.98 5.51
C THR A 235 -4.15 -2.94 6.28
N MET A 236 -3.04 -2.60 5.63
CA MET A 236 -1.74 -2.41 6.26
C MET A 236 -1.21 -1.02 5.92
N ILE A 237 -0.76 -0.28 6.94
CA ILE A 237 -0.34 1.12 6.84
C ILE A 237 1.03 1.35 7.50
N GLY A 238 1.83 2.25 6.94
CA GLY A 238 3.08 2.74 7.54
C GLY A 238 2.78 3.81 8.59
N THR A 239 2.96 3.49 9.87
CA THR A 239 2.66 4.37 11.00
C THR A 239 3.86 5.20 11.47
N HIS A 240 5.07 4.84 11.03
CA HIS A 240 6.34 5.48 11.35
C HIS A 240 6.25 7.03 11.31
N PRO A 241 6.53 7.74 12.43
CA PRO A 241 6.29 9.18 12.58
C PRO A 241 7.39 10.05 11.93
N PHE A 242 7.66 9.85 10.64
CA PHE A 242 8.80 10.43 9.94
C PHE A 242 8.45 11.02 8.57
N LEU A 243 8.75 12.31 8.38
CA LEU A 243 8.53 13.06 7.12
C LEU A 243 9.64 12.86 6.08
N GLY A 244 10.62 11.98 6.34
CA GLY A 244 11.57 11.56 5.30
C GLY A 244 10.99 10.42 4.47
N VAL A 245 11.07 10.55 3.14
CA VAL A 245 10.69 9.48 2.22
C VAL A 245 11.73 8.35 2.31
N GLY A 246 11.30 7.20 2.79
CA GLY A 246 12.15 6.03 3.01
C GLY A 246 11.37 4.86 3.63
N PRO A 247 12.01 3.69 3.84
CA PRO A 247 11.35 2.51 4.41
C PRO A 247 10.67 2.79 5.75
N THR A 248 9.54 2.12 6.00
CA THR A 248 8.84 2.27 7.29
C THR A 248 9.58 1.53 8.40
N ARG A 249 9.59 2.09 9.61
CA ARG A 249 10.12 1.41 10.82
C ARG A 249 9.06 1.08 11.87
N GLU A 250 7.83 1.53 11.64
CA GLU A 250 6.64 1.17 12.42
C GLU A 250 5.48 1.03 11.43
N ALA A 251 4.65 0.01 11.61
CA ALA A 251 3.49 -0.25 10.77
C ALA A 251 2.35 -0.83 11.61
N MET A 252 1.15 -0.86 11.04
CA MET A 252 0.01 -1.55 11.62
C MET A 252 -0.76 -2.28 10.53
N LEU A 253 -1.18 -3.51 10.81
CA LEU A 253 -2.20 -4.21 10.04
C LEU A 253 -3.49 -4.23 10.86
N TYR A 254 -4.61 -3.96 10.20
CA TYR A 254 -5.94 -4.05 10.80
C TYR A 254 -6.97 -4.62 9.82
N VAL A 255 -8.06 -5.17 10.34
CA VAL A 255 -9.15 -5.76 9.55
C VAL A 255 -10.49 -5.30 10.12
N ILE A 256 -11.26 -4.59 9.29
CA ILE A 256 -12.66 -4.23 9.59
C ILE A 256 -13.62 -5.04 8.72
N LEU A 257 -14.81 -5.32 9.25
CA LEU A 257 -15.88 -5.99 8.53
C LEU A 257 -17.03 -5.02 8.25
N SER A 258 -17.75 -5.23 7.15
CA SER A 258 -18.89 -4.41 6.73
C SER A 258 -19.97 -5.29 6.09
N PRO A 259 -21.22 -5.33 6.58
CA PRO A 259 -22.31 -6.01 5.89
C PRO A 259 -22.66 -5.27 4.59
N VAL A 260 -22.81 -6.01 3.48
CA VAL A 260 -23.09 -5.45 2.15
C VAL A 260 -24.17 -6.24 1.42
N GLY A 261 -25.10 -5.53 0.82
CA GLY A 261 -26.14 -6.11 -0.04
C GLY A 261 -25.68 -6.47 -1.46
N PRO A 262 -26.59 -6.97 -2.30
CA PRO A 262 -26.32 -7.23 -3.71
C PRO A 262 -26.04 -5.91 -4.47
N TYR A 263 -25.04 -5.92 -5.34
CA TYR A 263 -24.69 -4.77 -6.19
C TYR A 263 -25.81 -4.37 -7.18
N PHE A 264 -26.69 -5.32 -7.49
CA PHE A 264 -27.76 -5.19 -8.48
C PHE A 264 -29.12 -5.62 -7.88
N PRO A 265 -29.69 -4.84 -6.92
CA PRO A 265 -30.89 -5.25 -6.18
C PRO A 265 -32.18 -5.27 -7.03
N SER A 266 -32.11 -4.86 -8.29
CA SER A 266 -33.20 -4.93 -9.27
C SER A 266 -32.79 -5.69 -10.53
N GLY A 267 -31.93 -6.70 -10.39
CA GLY A 267 -31.33 -7.46 -11.48
C GLY A 267 -30.23 -6.71 -12.24
N LEU A 268 -29.54 -7.45 -13.13
CA LEU A 268 -28.42 -6.96 -13.95
C LEU A 268 -28.88 -5.81 -14.86
N LYS A 269 -28.59 -4.57 -14.45
CA LYS A 269 -28.83 -3.36 -15.24
C LYS A 269 -27.54 -2.97 -15.97
N PRO A 270 -27.57 -2.80 -17.31
CA PRO A 270 -26.41 -2.29 -18.05
C PRO A 270 -25.97 -0.92 -17.51
N ILE A 271 -24.68 -0.80 -17.21
CA ILE A 271 -24.07 0.45 -16.76
C ILE A 271 -23.60 1.29 -17.95
N LYS A 272 -23.76 2.62 -17.84
CA LYS A 272 -23.12 3.57 -18.75
C LYS A 272 -21.67 3.77 -18.33
N LEU A 273 -20.73 3.62 -19.25
CA LEU A 273 -19.31 3.87 -19.04
C LEU A 273 -18.92 5.25 -19.59
N TYR A 274 -18.27 6.07 -18.77
CA TYR A 274 -17.51 7.21 -19.26
C TYR A 274 -16.14 6.73 -19.73
N VAL A 275 -15.72 7.18 -20.90
CA VAL A 275 -14.45 6.81 -21.52
C VAL A 275 -13.69 8.09 -21.79
N GLU A 276 -12.47 8.20 -21.27
CA GLU A 276 -11.60 9.34 -21.47
C GLU A 276 -10.13 8.90 -21.64
N THR A 277 -9.29 9.83 -22.08
CA THR A 277 -7.85 9.61 -22.37
C THR A 277 -6.94 10.65 -21.71
N GLU A 278 -7.46 11.52 -20.84
CA GLU A 278 -6.63 12.49 -20.10
C GLU A 278 -6.02 11.85 -18.85
N ASN A 279 -6.80 11.03 -18.13
CA ASN A 279 -6.43 10.47 -16.83
C ASN A 279 -6.03 8.99 -16.94
N VAL A 280 -4.72 8.74 -16.82
CA VAL A 280 -4.10 7.40 -16.78
C VAL A 280 -4.25 6.78 -15.39
N ARG A 281 -4.92 5.62 -15.28
CA ARG A 281 -5.06 4.85 -14.03
C ARG A 281 -3.80 4.04 -13.70
N ALA A 282 -3.12 3.52 -14.72
CA ALA A 282 -1.95 2.65 -14.57
C ALA A 282 -1.08 2.65 -15.82
N PHE A 283 0.23 2.51 -15.63
CA PHE A 283 1.23 2.45 -16.71
C PHE A 283 2.30 1.39 -16.39
N SER A 284 3.03 0.94 -17.43
CA SER A 284 4.10 -0.07 -17.28
C SER A 284 5.22 0.44 -16.37
N GLY A 285 5.73 -0.41 -15.48
CA GLY A 285 6.69 -0.04 -14.42
C GLY A 285 6.06 0.63 -13.18
N GLY A 286 4.82 1.13 -13.30
CA GLY A 286 4.04 1.70 -12.19
C GLY A 286 3.56 0.65 -11.18
N VAL A 287 2.50 0.98 -10.43
CA VAL A 287 1.98 0.15 -9.31
C VAL A 287 0.55 -0.38 -9.50
N GLY A 288 -0.04 -0.20 -10.68
CA GLY A 288 -1.46 -0.52 -10.96
C GLY A 288 -1.87 -1.99 -10.90
N ASN A 289 -0.92 -2.91 -10.70
CA ASN A 289 -1.11 -4.35 -10.46
C ASN A 289 -1.01 -4.76 -8.97
N TYR A 290 -0.77 -3.80 -8.07
CA TYR A 290 -0.79 -3.96 -6.61
C TYR A 290 -2.00 -3.23 -6.01
N LYS A 291 -2.42 -3.63 -4.81
CA LYS A 291 -3.63 -3.10 -4.17
C LYS A 291 -3.30 -1.98 -3.17
N ILE A 292 -2.63 -0.96 -3.69
CA ILE A 292 -2.07 0.20 -2.98
C ILE A 292 -3.05 1.38 -3.04
N GLY A 293 -3.21 2.13 -1.94
CA GLY A 293 -4.18 3.23 -1.84
C GLY A 293 -4.02 4.33 -2.89
N GLY A 294 -2.76 4.69 -3.21
CA GLY A 294 -2.42 5.66 -4.26
C GLY A 294 -2.92 5.31 -5.66
N ASN A 295 -3.30 4.06 -5.96
CA ASN A 295 -3.93 3.69 -7.24
C ASN A 295 -5.41 4.12 -7.35
N TYR A 296 -6.03 4.56 -6.24
CA TYR A 296 -7.48 4.80 -6.16
C TYR A 296 -7.82 6.29 -6.04
N ALA A 297 -7.10 7.05 -5.19
CA ALA A 297 -7.40 8.48 -4.98
C ALA A 297 -7.41 9.33 -6.28
N PRO A 298 -6.48 9.15 -7.25
CA PRO A 298 -6.52 9.89 -8.52
C PRO A 298 -7.77 9.61 -9.38
N THR A 299 -8.43 8.45 -9.19
CA THR A 299 -9.60 8.06 -10.02
C THR A 299 -10.89 8.80 -9.64
N ILE A 300 -10.91 9.51 -8.51
CA ILE A 300 -12.10 10.19 -7.98
C ILE A 300 -12.55 11.34 -8.89
N LEU A 301 -11.62 12.13 -9.44
CA LEU A 301 -11.95 13.24 -10.34
C LEU A 301 -12.54 12.76 -11.69
N PRO A 302 -11.94 11.77 -12.39
CA PRO A 302 -12.61 11.08 -13.51
C PRO A 302 -13.98 10.53 -13.14
N GLN A 303 -14.13 9.86 -11.99
CA GLN A 303 -15.42 9.30 -11.56
C GLN A 303 -16.48 10.38 -11.36
N LEU A 304 -16.11 11.56 -10.84
CA LEU A 304 -17.01 12.71 -10.73
C LEU A 304 -17.40 13.26 -12.11
N ARG A 305 -16.45 13.42 -13.04
CA ARG A 305 -16.70 13.84 -14.44
C ARG A 305 -17.69 12.89 -15.12
N GLY A 306 -17.46 11.58 -15.05
CA GLY A 306 -18.35 10.56 -15.59
C GLY A 306 -19.75 10.57 -14.96
N SER A 307 -19.83 10.79 -13.63
CA SER A 307 -21.09 10.88 -12.91
C SER A 307 -21.93 12.09 -13.35
N HIS A 308 -21.31 13.24 -13.61
CA HIS A 308 -22.00 14.42 -14.16
C HIS A 308 -22.55 14.20 -15.58
N LEU A 309 -21.96 13.27 -16.34
CA LEU A 309 -22.45 12.85 -17.67
C LEU A 309 -23.49 11.70 -17.59
N GLY A 310 -23.93 11.32 -16.39
CA GLY A 310 -24.89 10.23 -16.17
C GLY A 310 -24.30 8.83 -16.41
N CYS A 311 -22.97 8.69 -16.38
CA CYS A 311 -22.28 7.40 -16.41
C CYS A 311 -22.06 6.88 -14.98
N SER A 312 -22.13 5.56 -14.80
CA SER A 312 -22.03 4.91 -13.49
C SER A 312 -20.58 4.59 -13.11
N GLN A 313 -19.71 4.36 -14.10
CA GLN A 313 -18.30 4.02 -13.93
C GLN A 313 -17.45 4.67 -15.02
N VAL A 314 -16.15 4.78 -14.77
CA VAL A 314 -15.15 5.27 -15.73
C VAL A 314 -14.26 4.14 -16.23
N ARG A 315 -13.85 4.26 -17.50
CA ARG A 315 -12.92 3.36 -18.15
C ARG A 315 -11.82 4.16 -18.85
N ASP A 316 -10.59 3.90 -18.42
CA ASP A 316 -9.34 4.32 -19.05
C ASP A 316 -9.05 3.48 -20.32
N LEU A 317 -8.26 4.03 -21.26
CA LEU A 317 -7.82 3.40 -22.51
C LEU A 317 -6.29 3.47 -22.73
N SER A 318 -5.53 4.00 -21.77
CA SER A 318 -4.07 4.08 -21.82
C SER A 318 -3.42 2.82 -21.21
N ILE A 319 -2.29 2.30 -21.71
CA ILE A 319 -1.56 2.55 -22.97
C ILE A 319 -1.08 1.19 -23.51
N THR A 320 -0.84 1.12 -24.83
CA THR A 320 -0.54 -0.08 -25.65
C THR A 320 -1.70 -1.06 -25.89
N SER A 321 -1.98 -1.24 -27.20
CA SER A 321 -2.69 -2.36 -27.84
C SER A 321 -4.21 -2.25 -28.05
N LEU A 322 -4.61 -2.67 -29.26
CA LEU A 322 -5.95 -3.17 -29.65
C LEU A 322 -6.30 -4.52 -28.97
N TYR A 323 -5.66 -4.83 -27.85
CA TYR A 323 -5.74 -6.07 -27.11
C TYR A 323 -5.69 -5.76 -25.61
N HIS A 324 -6.37 -6.57 -24.80
CA HIS A 324 -6.49 -6.46 -23.33
C HIS A 324 -7.43 -5.36 -22.82
N LEU A 325 -8.65 -5.81 -22.52
CA LEU A 325 -9.74 -5.07 -21.88
C LEU A 325 -9.48 -4.94 -20.35
N VAL A 326 -8.54 -4.09 -19.93
CA VAL A 326 -8.03 -4.10 -18.54
C VAL A 326 -8.87 -3.28 -17.55
N VAL A 327 -9.77 -3.98 -16.85
CA VAL A 327 -10.19 -3.72 -15.46
C VAL A 327 -10.79 -2.33 -15.16
N ALA A 328 -12.10 -2.24 -15.34
CA ALA A 328 -12.99 -1.32 -14.62
C ALA A 328 -14.05 -2.08 -13.77
N LEU A 329 -13.74 -3.32 -13.37
CA LEU A 329 -14.62 -4.19 -12.55
C LEU A 329 -13.82 -4.90 -11.45
N PRO A 330 -14.44 -5.26 -10.30
CA PRO A 330 -13.89 -6.22 -9.35
C PRO A 330 -13.82 -7.66 -9.89
N GLU A 331 -14.47 -7.93 -11.02
CA GLU A 331 -14.62 -9.25 -11.64
C GLU A 331 -13.82 -9.35 -12.95
N SER A 332 -13.24 -10.53 -13.19
CA SER A 332 -12.37 -10.79 -14.34
C SER A 332 -13.18 -10.83 -15.65
N PRO A 333 -12.68 -10.23 -16.75
CA PRO A 333 -13.49 -10.05 -17.96
C PRO A 333 -13.68 -11.36 -18.75
N PHE A 334 -14.88 -11.94 -18.67
CA PHE A 334 -15.40 -12.83 -19.72
C PHE A 334 -15.92 -11.97 -20.89
N ALA A 335 -15.11 -11.85 -21.95
CA ALA A 335 -15.51 -11.18 -23.19
C ALA A 335 -16.13 -12.20 -24.16
N ALA A 336 -17.47 -12.25 -24.23
CA ALA A 336 -18.15 -12.92 -25.33
C ALA A 336 -17.83 -12.18 -26.65
N ARG A 337 -17.53 -12.93 -27.72
CA ARG A 337 -17.13 -12.35 -29.01
C ARG A 337 -18.29 -11.63 -29.67
N PHE A 338 -18.13 -10.34 -29.96
CA PHE A 338 -18.85 -9.68 -31.04
C PHE A 338 -18.04 -9.79 -32.34
N PRO A 339 -18.70 -9.96 -33.51
CA PRO A 339 -18.01 -10.11 -34.78
C PRO A 339 -17.31 -8.82 -35.21
N ALA A 340 -16.19 -8.95 -35.92
CA ALA A 340 -15.48 -7.81 -36.48
C ALA A 340 -16.29 -7.18 -37.63
N LEU A 341 -16.57 -5.88 -37.52
CA LEU A 341 -16.99 -5.08 -38.67
C LEU A 341 -15.76 -4.72 -39.49
N SER A 342 -15.67 -5.29 -40.70
CA SER A 342 -14.68 -4.91 -41.69
C SER A 342 -15.10 -3.63 -42.44
N ASN A 343 -14.15 -3.09 -43.21
CA ASN A 343 -14.33 -2.05 -44.23
C ASN A 343 -14.58 -0.61 -43.73
N ALA A 344 -13.50 0.16 -43.72
CA ALA A 344 -13.49 1.44 -44.44
C ALA A 344 -12.10 1.63 -45.07
N GLN A 345 -12.04 1.80 -46.39
CA GLN A 345 -10.83 2.24 -47.09
C GLN A 345 -10.95 3.74 -47.34
N HIS A 346 -9.94 4.52 -46.97
CA HIS A 346 -9.14 5.33 -47.91
C HIS A 346 -8.00 6.08 -47.19
#